data_AF-A0AAX1KGE8-F1
#
_entry.id   AF-A0AAX1KGE8-F1
#
_cell.length_a   1.000
_cell.length_b   1.000
_cell.length_c   1.000
_cell.angle_alpha   90.00
_cell.angle_beta   90.00
_cell.angle_gamma   90.00
#
_symmetry.space_group_name_H-M   'P 1'
#
loop_
_entity.id
_entity.type
_entity.pdbx_description
1 polymer ?
#
loop_
_entity_poly.entity_id
_entity_poly.type
_entity_poly.pdbx_seq_one_letter_code
_entity_poly.pdbx_strand_id
1 'polypeptide(L)'
;MKLSELTTEQAADVLCELTPYIANITGDKALLDELSKKFDSKGKSVAEMYTYSAKKCAALAPVLLKDHRADVFGILAILNETTAEAIAEQKIITTIKQVVELFQDKELLDFFGSFGQEDERE
;
A
#
# COMPACT_ATOMS: atom_id res chain seq x y z
N MET A 1 -7.32 1.54 -13.20
CA MET A 1 -7.10 0.18 -13.73
C MET A 1 -6.85 -0.78 -12.57
N LYS A 2 -7.20 -2.06 -12.71
CA LYS A 2 -6.69 -3.14 -11.84
C LYS A 2 -5.63 -3.93 -12.58
N LEU A 3 -4.62 -4.45 -11.88
CA LEU A 3 -3.56 -5.23 -12.51
C LEU A 3 -4.13 -6.48 -13.19
N SER A 4 -5.17 -7.07 -12.57
CA SER A 4 -5.89 -8.25 -13.06
C SER A 4 -6.65 -8.07 -14.37
N GLU A 5 -6.83 -6.83 -14.83
CA GLU A 5 -7.55 -6.50 -16.05
C GLU A 5 -6.61 -6.21 -17.22
N LEU A 6 -5.30 -6.20 -16.98
CA LEU A 6 -4.26 -5.89 -17.96
C LEU A 6 -3.76 -7.14 -18.67
N THR A 7 -3.26 -6.97 -19.90
CA THR A 7 -2.43 -8.02 -20.52
C THR A 7 -1.09 -8.13 -19.79
N THR A 8 -0.39 -9.26 -19.93
CA THR A 8 0.94 -9.43 -19.31
C THR A 8 1.94 -8.35 -19.72
N GLU A 9 1.91 -7.90 -20.97
CA GLU A 9 2.77 -6.82 -21.47
C GLU A 9 2.49 -5.50 -20.74
N GLN A 10 1.23 -5.10 -20.65
CA GLN A 10 0.81 -3.89 -19.94
C GLN A 10 1.08 -3.98 -18.43
N ALA A 11 0.82 -5.15 -17.83
CA ALA A 11 1.09 -5.39 -16.42
C ALA A 11 2.59 -5.29 -16.11
N ALA A 12 3.46 -5.78 -17.00
CA ALA A 12 4.90 -5.68 -16.82
C ALA A 12 5.37 -4.21 -16.78
N ASP A 13 4.87 -3.37 -17.69
CA ASP A 13 5.19 -1.94 -17.72
C ASP A 13 4.69 -1.24 -16.43
N VAL A 14 3.44 -1.48 -16.05
CA VAL A 14 2.85 -0.92 -14.82
C VAL A 14 3.64 -1.35 -13.58
N LEU A 15 4.03 -2.62 -13.47
CA LEU A 15 4.84 -3.11 -12.35
C LEU A 15 6.21 -2.43 -12.30
N CYS A 16 6.86 -2.20 -13.46
CA CYS A 16 8.13 -1.47 -13.52
C CYS A 16 7.98 -0.03 -13.01
N GLU A 17 6.89 0.65 -13.38
CA GLU A 17 6.60 2.01 -12.93
C GLU A 17 6.26 2.10 -11.44
N LEU A 18 5.60 1.09 -10.88
CA LEU A 18 5.24 1.02 -9.47
C LEU A 18 6.43 0.70 -8.55
N THR A 19 7.37 -0.11 -9.05
CA THR A 19 8.51 -0.62 -8.28
C THR A 19 9.27 0.44 -7.49
N PRO A 20 9.69 1.61 -8.05
CA PRO A 20 10.44 2.60 -7.27
C PRO A 20 9.65 3.16 -6.09
N TYR A 21 8.36 3.40 -6.25
CA TYR A 21 7.51 3.91 -5.17
C TYR A 21 7.30 2.88 -4.08
N ILE A 22 7.07 1.61 -4.46
CA ILE A 22 6.95 0.53 -3.49
C ILE A 22 8.27 0.35 -2.73
N ALA A 23 9.42 0.35 -3.42
CA ALA A 23 10.73 0.22 -2.80
C ALA A 23 11.03 1.37 -1.81
N ASN A 24 10.65 2.60 -2.14
CA ASN A 24 10.81 3.74 -1.23
C ASN A 24 9.98 3.56 0.05
N ILE A 25 8.74 3.08 -0.07
CA ILE A 25 7.84 2.85 1.07
C ILE A 25 8.31 1.66 1.91
N THR A 26 8.62 0.53 1.27
CA THR A 26 9.02 -0.70 1.99
C THR A 26 10.43 -0.62 2.54
N GLY A 27 11.27 0.29 2.03
CA GLY A 27 12.57 0.63 2.61
C GLY A 27 12.49 1.52 3.85
N ASP A 28 11.32 2.08 4.19
CA ASP A 28 11.19 2.96 5.35
C ASP A 28 11.18 2.19 6.66
N LYS A 29 12.17 2.49 7.50
CA LYS A 29 12.36 1.80 8.76
C LYS A 29 11.23 2.06 9.76
N ALA A 30 10.67 3.28 9.81
CA ALA A 30 9.58 3.59 10.73
C ALA A 30 8.30 2.83 10.36
N LEU A 31 8.05 2.67 9.05
CA LEU A 31 6.97 1.87 8.51
C LEU A 31 7.17 0.39 8.85
N LEU A 32 8.34 -0.17 8.59
CA LEU A 32 8.66 -1.57 8.90
C LEU A 32 8.59 -1.88 10.41
N ASP A 33 9.10 -0.96 11.25
CA ASP A 33 9.04 -1.08 12.71
C ASP A 33 7.58 -1.08 13.21
N GLU A 34 6.69 -0.32 12.58
CA GLU A 34 5.25 -0.33 12.90
C GLU A 34 4.53 -1.57 12.35
N LEU A 35 4.88 -2.03 11.15
CA LEU A 35 4.29 -3.24 10.56
C LEU A 35 4.68 -4.52 11.30
N SER A 36 5.92 -4.60 11.78
CA SER A 36 6.46 -5.74 12.54
C SER A 36 5.83 -5.92 13.92
N LYS A 37 5.13 -4.90 14.43
CA LYS A 37 4.31 -5.02 15.65
C LYS A 37 3.20 -6.03 15.41
N LYS A 38 3.39 -7.23 15.98
CA LYS A 38 2.42 -8.32 15.91
C LYS A 38 1.22 -8.00 16.80
N PHE A 39 0.03 -8.24 16.28
CA PHE A 39 -1.20 -8.29 17.07
C PHE A 39 -1.59 -9.71 17.28
N ASP A 40 -1.64 -10.14 18.53
CA ASP A 40 -2.26 -11.41 18.85
C ASP A 40 -3.78 -11.21 18.86
N SER A 41 -4.42 -11.68 17.80
CA SER A 41 -5.86 -11.63 17.62
C SER A 41 -6.60 -12.77 18.35
N LYS A 42 -5.89 -13.75 18.92
CA LYS A 42 -6.55 -14.88 19.60
C LYS A 42 -7.23 -14.43 20.88
N GLY A 43 -8.53 -14.72 20.98
CA GLY A 43 -9.35 -14.45 22.17
C GLY A 43 -9.74 -12.98 22.36
N LYS A 44 -9.47 -12.11 21.38
CA LYS A 44 -9.79 -10.68 21.44
C LYS A 44 -11.22 -10.39 20.97
N SER A 45 -11.87 -9.45 21.62
CA SER A 45 -13.19 -8.96 21.22
C SER A 45 -13.13 -8.14 19.92
N VAL A 46 -14.26 -8.03 19.21
CA VAL A 46 -14.39 -7.18 18.01
C VAL A 46 -13.99 -5.73 18.30
N ALA A 47 -14.32 -5.20 19.49
CA ALA A 47 -13.95 -3.86 19.91
C ALA A 47 -12.42 -3.71 20.06
N GLU A 48 -11.74 -4.69 20.64
CA GLU A 48 -10.27 -4.66 20.77
C GLU A 48 -9.58 -4.75 19.40
N MET A 49 -10.12 -5.56 18.48
CA MET A 49 -9.64 -5.61 17.09
C MET A 49 -9.77 -4.24 16.42
N TYR A 50 -10.94 -3.60 16.53
CA TYR A 50 -11.18 -2.29 15.93
C TYR A 50 -10.25 -1.23 16.51
N THR A 51 -10.04 -1.24 17.82
CA THR A 51 -9.15 -0.30 18.51
C THR A 51 -7.70 -0.50 18.08
N TYR A 52 -7.26 -1.74 17.89
CA TYR A 52 -5.93 -2.05 17.38
C TYR A 52 -5.75 -1.57 15.93
N SER A 53 -6.70 -1.88 15.05
CA SER A 53 -6.66 -1.42 13.66
C SER A 53 -6.64 0.11 13.58
N ALA A 54 -7.46 0.80 14.39
CA ALA A 54 -7.46 2.26 14.45
C ALA A 54 -6.10 2.82 14.91
N LYS A 55 -5.46 2.21 15.92
CA LYS A 55 -4.11 2.60 16.37
C LYS A 55 -3.05 2.35 15.29
N LYS A 56 -3.10 1.20 14.61
CA LYS A 56 -2.17 0.86 13.53
C LYS A 56 -2.33 1.85 12.37
N CYS A 57 -3.56 2.16 11.97
CA CYS A 57 -3.83 3.20 10.97
C CYS A 57 -3.32 4.58 11.42
N ALA A 58 -3.52 4.97 12.68
CA ALA A 58 -3.05 6.25 13.21
C ALA A 58 -1.52 6.36 13.24
N ALA A 59 -0.80 5.24 13.39
CA ALA A 59 0.67 5.21 13.37
C ALA A 59 1.24 5.19 11.95
N LEU A 60 0.60 4.46 11.03
CA LEU A 60 1.04 4.36 9.64
C LEU A 60 0.65 5.57 8.80
N ALA A 61 -0.48 6.21 9.09
CA ALA A 61 -0.99 7.33 8.30
C ALA A 61 -0.01 8.51 8.22
N PRO A 62 0.65 8.97 9.30
CA PRO A 62 1.67 10.01 9.20
C PRO A 62 2.84 9.60 8.29
N VAL A 63 3.36 8.39 8.41
CA VAL A 63 4.48 7.91 7.59
C VAL A 63 4.08 7.91 6.11
N LEU A 64 2.91 7.33 5.78
CA LEU A 64 2.43 7.25 4.41
C LEU A 64 2.00 8.60 3.81
N LEU A 65 1.31 9.45 4.58
CA LEU A 65 0.70 10.68 4.07
C LEU A 65 1.59 11.92 4.22
N LYS A 66 2.64 11.86 5.05
CA LYS A 66 3.59 12.96 5.23
C LYS A 66 4.90 12.66 4.51
N ASP A 67 5.51 11.52 4.84
CA ASP A 67 6.87 11.19 4.45
C ASP A 67 6.90 10.50 3.08
N HIS A 68 5.94 9.61 2.83
CA HIS A 68 5.77 8.92 1.54
C HIS A 68 4.62 9.43 0.68
N ARG A 69 4.17 10.67 0.90
CA ARG A 69 3.00 11.19 0.15
C ARG A 69 3.22 11.15 -1.36
N ALA A 70 4.44 11.44 -1.79
CA ALA A 70 4.81 11.45 -3.21
C ALA A 70 4.76 10.03 -3.78
N ASP A 71 5.21 9.04 -3.01
CA ASP A 71 5.15 7.63 -3.40
C ASP A 71 3.70 7.14 -3.50
N VAL A 72 2.86 7.47 -2.50
CA VAL A 72 1.43 7.15 -2.52
C VAL A 72 0.74 7.80 -3.72
N PHE A 73 1.04 9.08 -4.01
CA PHE A 73 0.45 9.78 -5.16
C PHE A 73 0.97 9.23 -6.48
N GLY A 74 2.24 8.83 -6.57
CA GLY A 74 2.82 8.19 -7.75
C GLY A 74 2.14 6.85 -8.06
N ILE A 75 1.97 5.99 -7.05
CA ILE A 75 1.25 4.71 -7.19
C ILE A 75 -0.18 4.95 -7.68
N LEU A 76 -0.90 5.88 -7.05
CA LEU A 76 -2.25 6.22 -7.45
C LEU A 76 -2.31 6.84 -8.84
N ALA A 77 -1.33 7.67 -9.23
CA ALA A 77 -1.27 8.28 -10.54
C ALA A 77 -1.16 7.22 -11.64
N ILE A 78 -0.21 6.28 -11.50
CA ILE A 78 -0.02 5.16 -12.44
C ILE A 78 -1.31 4.36 -12.57
N LEU A 79 -1.88 3.91 -11.44
CA LEU A 79 -3.03 3.03 -11.43
C LEU A 79 -4.35 3.72 -11.82
N ASN A 80 -4.42 5.04 -11.79
CA ASN A 80 -5.57 5.80 -12.27
C ASN A 80 -5.33 6.45 -13.64
N GLU A 81 -4.21 6.13 -14.32
CA GLU A 81 -3.84 6.72 -15.62
C GLU A 81 -3.88 8.26 -15.59
N THR A 82 -3.36 8.83 -14.51
CA THR A 82 -3.40 10.26 -14.26
C THR A 82 -2.06 10.76 -13.72
N THR A 83 -1.98 12.01 -13.31
CA THR A 83 -0.74 12.61 -12.78
C THR A 83 -0.79 12.72 -11.27
N ALA A 84 0.38 12.76 -10.61
CA ALA A 84 0.47 12.93 -9.17
C ALA A 84 -0.12 14.29 -8.71
N GLU A 85 -0.04 15.32 -9.56
CA GLU A 85 -0.67 16.62 -9.34
C GLU A 85 -2.19 16.49 -9.31
N ALA A 86 -2.76 15.76 -10.28
CA ALA A 86 -4.19 15.49 -10.32
C ALA A 86 -4.65 14.67 -9.10
N ILE A 87 -3.84 13.74 -8.59
CA ILE A 87 -4.11 13.06 -7.31
C ILE A 87 -4.09 14.04 -6.13
N ALA A 88 -3.12 14.94 -6.08
CA ALA A 88 -2.97 15.91 -4.98
C ALA A 88 -4.13 16.90 -4.89
N GLU A 89 -4.79 17.22 -6.00
CA GLU A 89 -5.96 18.09 -6.05
C GLU A 89 -7.29 17.38 -5.72
N GLN A 90 -7.28 16.05 -5.58
CA GLN A 90 -8.48 15.31 -5.25
C GLN A 90 -8.94 15.54 -3.82
N LYS A 91 -10.25 15.33 -3.61
CA LYS A 91 -10.79 15.23 -2.26
C LYS A 91 -10.20 13.99 -1.59
N ILE A 92 -9.78 14.14 -0.32
CA ILE A 92 -9.19 13.05 0.46
C ILE A 92 -10.03 11.77 0.48
N ILE A 93 -11.37 11.88 0.42
CA ILE A 93 -12.27 10.73 0.38
C ILE A 93 -12.09 9.89 -0.89
N THR A 94 -11.73 10.50 -2.02
CA THR A 94 -11.42 9.81 -3.27
C THR A 94 -10.12 9.03 -3.13
N THR A 95 -9.07 9.69 -2.63
CA THR A 95 -7.77 9.05 -2.35
C THR A 95 -7.92 7.86 -1.42
N ILE A 96 -8.69 7.99 -0.33
CA ILE A 96 -8.95 6.89 0.61
C ILE A 96 -9.62 5.70 -0.10
N LYS A 97 -10.62 5.96 -0.96
CA LYS A 97 -11.29 4.88 -1.71
C LYS A 97 -10.32 4.18 -2.66
N GLN A 98 -9.53 4.94 -3.41
CA GLN A 98 -8.54 4.36 -4.32
C GLN A 98 -7.54 3.50 -3.57
N VAL A 99 -7.01 3.99 -2.43
CA VAL A 99 -6.10 3.19 -1.58
C VAL A 99 -6.78 1.91 -1.09
N VAL A 100 -8.04 1.96 -0.66
CA VAL A 100 -8.78 0.75 -0.26
C VAL A 100 -8.95 -0.23 -1.43
N GLU A 101 -9.23 0.27 -2.63
CA GLU A 101 -9.33 -0.55 -3.85
C GLU A 101 -7.98 -1.20 -4.22
N LEU A 102 -6.84 -0.53 -3.99
CA LEU A 102 -5.50 -1.12 -4.13
C LEU A 102 -5.32 -2.33 -3.22
N PHE A 103 -5.73 -2.22 -1.96
CA PHE A 103 -5.67 -3.33 -1.00
C PHE A 103 -6.67 -4.46 -1.30
N GLN A 104 -7.53 -4.29 -2.31
CA GLN A 104 -8.41 -5.36 -2.80
C GLN A 104 -7.85 -6.03 -4.08
N ASP A 105 -6.80 -5.49 -4.69
CA ASP A 105 -6.12 -6.09 -5.84
C ASP A 105 -5.16 -7.19 -5.37
N LYS A 106 -5.67 -8.43 -5.38
CA LYS A 106 -4.93 -9.59 -4.85
C LYS A 106 -3.66 -9.89 -5.65
N GLU A 107 -3.65 -9.70 -6.97
CA GLU A 107 -2.47 -10.00 -7.78
C GLU A 107 -1.35 -9.00 -7.52
N LEU A 108 -1.69 -7.71 -7.37
CA LEU A 108 -0.74 -6.69 -6.97
C LEU A 108 -0.13 -7.00 -5.59
N LEU A 109 -0.98 -7.36 -4.62
CA LEU A 109 -0.54 -7.72 -3.27
C LEU A 109 0.30 -8.99 -3.24
N ASP A 110 -0.08 -10.02 -4.00
CA ASP A 110 0.66 -11.28 -4.08
C ASP A 110 2.04 -11.05 -4.73
N PHE A 111 2.12 -10.25 -5.80
CA PHE A 111 3.38 -9.92 -6.46
C PHE A 111 4.33 -9.20 -5.51
N PHE A 112 3.90 -8.08 -4.91
CA PHE A 112 4.77 -7.33 -4.01
C PHE A 112 5.02 -8.05 -2.67
N GLY A 113 4.06 -8.84 -2.19
CA GLY A 113 4.22 -9.68 -1.01
C GLY A 113 5.14 -10.88 -1.23
N SER A 114 5.42 -11.28 -2.47
CA SER A 114 6.34 -12.37 -2.78
C SER A 114 7.82 -11.98 -2.59
N PHE A 115 8.17 -10.71 -2.82
CA PHE A 115 9.54 -10.21 -2.61
C PHE A 115 9.98 -10.25 -1.14
N GLY A 116 9.05 -10.23 -0.19
CA GLY A 116 9.35 -10.31 1.25
C GLY A 116 9.39 -11.73 1.83
N GLN A 117 9.12 -12.77 1.03
CA GLN A 117 9.03 -14.17 1.49
C GLN A 117 10.26 -15.03 1.14
N GLU A 118 11.24 -14.51 0.39
CA GLU A 118 12.44 -15.26 0.05
C GLU A 118 13.48 -15.32 1.18
N ASP A 119 13.49 -14.37 2.12
CA ASP A 119 14.46 -14.33 3.23
C ASP A 119 14.19 -15.33 4.38
N GLU A 120 13.06 -16.04 4.40
CA GLU A 120 12.74 -17.05 5.43
C GLU A 120 13.11 -18.50 5.02
N ARG A 121 13.76 -18.71 3.86
CA ARG A 121 14.11 -20.04 3.33
C ARG A 121 15.62 -20.32 3.18
N GLU A 122 16.46 -19.69 3.99
CA GLU A 122 17.88 -20.06 4.15
C GLU A 122 18.23 -20.48 5.58
#